data_AF-A0A536UKI1-F1
#
_entry.id   AF-A0A536UKI1-F1
#
_cell.length_a   1.000
_cell.length_b   1.000
_cell.length_c   1.000
_cell.angle_alpha   90.00
_cell.angle_beta   90.00
_cell.angle_gamma   90.00
#
_symmetry.space_group_name_H-M   'P 1'
#
loop_
_entity.id
_entity.type
_entity.pdbx_description
1 polymer ?
#
loop_
_entity_poly.entity_id
_entity_poly.type
_entity_poly.pdbx_seq_one_letter_code
_entity_poly.pdbx_strand_id
1 'polypeptide(L)'
;MEQPRYSQSYHAFRDMFNFDAQGVSVMAWNGSNGLYSDQPGYLPYTAWRNTPAEAAMRDFMVTHADLPRGTRLWAFGAPGYSDDDGWRLEEGKVHARGGYLDLEFGAATATLLSPPDQVIRTATIGSVVLGLQDSGPIAAIQIFGRTDDLSPWVAIGAPIPATRFQHVDAGVQVPLAWPEALRAKGAIVTELKIVMAFDEGVTSARLERVALYPRTNEIQRRQ
;
A
#
# COMPACT_ATOMS: atom_id res chain seq x y z
N MET A 1 5.33 -5.07 30.89
CA MET A 1 5.33 -5.00 29.41
C MET A 1 3.92 -4.68 28.98
N GLU A 2 3.74 -3.71 28.08
CA GLU A 2 2.41 -3.37 27.52
C GLU A 2 2.09 -4.31 26.36
N GLN A 3 0.81 -4.60 26.15
CA GLN A 3 0.35 -5.37 25.00
C GLN A 3 0.39 -4.51 23.73
N PRO A 4 0.74 -5.05 22.56
CA PRO A 4 0.70 -4.29 21.31
C PRO A 4 -0.70 -3.73 21.04
N ARG A 5 -0.74 -2.45 20.67
CA ARG A 5 -1.97 -1.81 20.21
C ARG A 5 -2.34 -2.30 18.82
N TYR A 6 -3.60 -2.08 18.42
CA TYR A 6 -4.06 -2.40 17.07
C TYR A 6 -3.17 -1.73 16.01
N SER A 7 -2.90 -0.43 16.14
CA SER A 7 -2.09 0.35 15.17
C SER A 7 -0.70 -0.23 14.96
N GLN A 8 0.00 -0.56 16.05
CA GLN A 8 1.34 -1.17 16.01
C GLN A 8 1.31 -2.52 15.30
N SER A 9 0.27 -3.32 15.56
CA SER A 9 0.11 -4.64 14.95
C SER A 9 -0.24 -4.53 13.47
N TYR A 10 -1.12 -3.60 13.11
CA TYR A 10 -1.49 -3.28 11.73
C TYR A 10 -0.25 -2.86 10.91
N HIS A 11 0.55 -1.91 11.41
CA HIS A 11 1.78 -1.50 10.75
C HIS A 11 2.77 -2.65 10.60
N ALA A 12 2.94 -3.47 11.64
CA ALA A 12 3.83 -4.64 11.56
C ALA A 12 3.39 -5.62 10.47
N PHE A 13 2.10 -5.97 10.39
CA PHE A 13 1.62 -6.91 9.36
C PHE A 13 1.70 -6.33 7.94
N ARG A 14 1.33 -5.06 7.77
CA ARG A 14 1.48 -4.34 6.49
C ARG A 14 2.94 -4.33 6.03
N ASP A 15 3.85 -3.98 6.92
CA ASP A 15 5.27 -3.90 6.58
C ASP A 15 5.82 -5.30 6.29
N MET A 16 5.56 -6.29 7.13
CA MET A 16 5.97 -7.68 6.85
C MET A 16 5.53 -8.13 5.45
N PHE A 17 4.28 -7.86 5.06
CA PHE A 17 3.79 -8.19 3.72
C PHE A 17 4.50 -7.41 2.61
N ASN A 18 4.60 -6.08 2.73
CA ASN A 18 5.21 -5.23 1.70
C ASN A 18 6.74 -5.44 1.57
N PHE A 19 7.39 -6.00 2.60
CA PHE A 19 8.79 -6.42 2.60
C PHE A 19 8.98 -7.93 2.31
N ASP A 20 7.99 -8.57 1.68
CA ASP A 20 8.04 -9.94 1.15
C ASP A 20 8.21 -11.05 2.21
N ALA A 21 7.73 -10.83 3.44
CA ALA A 21 7.71 -11.89 4.46
C ALA A 21 6.93 -13.12 3.95
N GLN A 22 7.54 -14.29 4.06
CA GLN A 22 6.98 -15.54 3.53
C GLN A 22 6.07 -16.28 4.51
N GLY A 23 6.14 -15.93 5.79
CA GLY A 23 5.34 -16.57 6.82
C GLY A 23 5.53 -15.93 8.19
N VAL A 24 4.50 -16.06 9.01
CA VAL A 24 4.49 -15.65 10.42
C VAL A 24 4.03 -16.85 11.22
N SER A 25 4.82 -17.25 12.21
CA SER A 25 4.43 -18.27 13.17
C SER A 25 4.12 -17.61 14.49
N VAL A 26 2.85 -17.58 14.87
CA VAL A 26 2.44 -17.06 16.17
C VAL A 26 2.54 -18.18 17.20
N MET A 27 3.40 -17.99 18.21
CA MET A 27 3.56 -18.92 19.32
C MET A 27 2.95 -18.33 20.59
N ALA A 28 1.91 -18.97 21.11
CA ALA A 28 1.25 -18.60 22.36
C ALA A 28 1.23 -19.82 23.32
N TRP A 29 2.38 -20.14 23.92
CA TRP A 29 2.46 -21.25 24.89
C TRP A 29 1.75 -20.88 26.20
N ASN A 30 0.82 -21.75 26.64
CA ASN A 30 -0.05 -21.58 27.81
C ASN A 30 -0.86 -20.26 27.80
N GLY A 31 -1.08 -19.69 26.61
CA GLY A 31 -1.33 -18.26 26.41
C GLY A 31 -2.44 -17.63 27.25
N SER A 32 -2.12 -16.49 27.86
CA SER A 32 -3.12 -15.63 28.50
C SER A 32 -4.15 -15.17 27.47
N ASN A 33 -5.42 -15.11 27.85
CA ASN A 33 -6.47 -14.58 26.98
C ASN A 33 -6.50 -13.05 27.10
N GLY A 34 -6.57 -12.33 25.98
CA GLY A 34 -6.63 -10.86 25.97
C GLY A 34 -7.83 -10.29 26.74
N LEU A 35 -8.89 -11.09 26.95
CA LEU A 35 -10.02 -10.72 27.82
C LEU A 35 -9.65 -10.50 29.29
N TYR A 36 -8.48 -10.96 29.73
CA TYR A 36 -8.00 -10.84 31.10
C TYR A 36 -6.87 -9.81 31.24
N SER A 37 -6.76 -8.85 30.30
CA SER A 37 -5.66 -7.88 30.25
C SER A 37 -5.56 -6.98 31.48
N ASP A 38 -6.66 -6.82 32.22
CA ASP A 38 -6.78 -6.05 33.45
C ASP A 38 -6.52 -6.88 34.71
N GLN A 39 -6.33 -8.20 34.59
CA GLN A 39 -6.17 -9.10 35.73
C GLN A 39 -4.72 -9.22 36.21
N PRO A 40 -4.49 -9.33 37.53
CA PRO A 40 -3.17 -9.65 38.07
C PRO A 40 -2.63 -10.96 37.49
N GLY A 41 -1.37 -10.97 37.05
CA GLY A 41 -0.73 -12.14 36.47
C GLY A 41 -0.92 -12.31 34.95
N TYR A 42 -1.63 -11.39 34.29
CA TYR A 42 -1.69 -11.35 32.83
C TYR A 42 -0.30 -11.18 32.20
N LEU A 43 0.05 -12.07 31.27
CA LEU A 43 1.34 -12.06 30.57
C LEU A 43 1.11 -11.72 29.09
N PRO A 44 1.22 -10.43 28.69
CA PRO A 44 0.86 -9.98 27.34
C PRO A 44 1.68 -10.64 26.23
N TYR A 45 2.94 -11.00 26.50
CA TYR A 45 3.81 -11.67 25.52
C TYR A 45 3.42 -13.14 25.27
N THR A 46 2.50 -13.71 26.06
CA THR A 46 1.92 -15.04 25.83
C THR A 46 0.53 -14.97 25.22
N ALA A 47 -0.05 -13.77 25.13
CA ALA A 47 -1.43 -13.58 24.73
C ALA A 47 -1.57 -13.37 23.23
N TRP A 48 -2.48 -14.12 22.61
CA TRP A 48 -2.85 -13.94 21.20
C TRP A 48 -4.35 -13.79 21.03
N ARG A 49 -5.12 -14.71 21.61
CA ARG A 49 -6.58 -14.72 21.47
C ARG A 49 -7.22 -13.50 22.16
N ASN A 50 -8.20 -12.90 21.51
CA ASN A 50 -8.94 -11.70 21.91
C ASN A 50 -8.02 -10.50 22.19
N THR A 51 -6.94 -10.38 21.43
CA THR A 51 -6.01 -9.24 21.51
C THR A 51 -6.24 -8.27 20.35
N PRO A 52 -5.85 -6.98 20.48
CA PRO A 52 -5.82 -6.07 19.34
C PRO A 52 -4.92 -6.57 18.19
N ALA A 53 -3.89 -7.35 18.50
CA ALA A 53 -3.01 -7.96 17.51
C ALA A 53 -3.72 -9.05 16.69
N GLU A 54 -4.53 -9.91 17.33
CA GLU A 54 -5.36 -10.88 16.61
C GLU A 54 -6.41 -10.19 15.74
N ALA A 55 -7.05 -9.12 16.24
CA ALA A 55 -8.00 -8.34 15.45
C ALA A 55 -7.33 -7.76 14.18
N ALA A 56 -6.17 -7.10 14.35
CA ALA A 56 -5.39 -6.57 13.23
C ALA A 56 -4.97 -7.67 12.25
N MET A 57 -4.56 -8.85 12.72
CA MET A 57 -4.20 -9.97 11.84
C MET A 57 -5.39 -10.47 11.04
N ARG A 58 -6.60 -10.55 11.63
CA ARG A 58 -7.81 -10.97 10.91
C ARG A 58 -8.16 -10.00 9.79
N ASP A 59 -8.19 -8.71 10.10
CA ASP A 59 -8.45 -7.66 9.10
C ASP A 59 -7.38 -7.70 8.00
N PHE A 60 -6.12 -7.88 8.38
CA PHE A 60 -5.01 -8.02 7.46
C PHE A 60 -5.19 -9.22 6.52
N MET A 61 -5.50 -10.42 7.05
CA MET A 61 -5.69 -11.62 6.24
C MET A 61 -6.83 -11.47 5.23
N VAL A 62 -7.95 -10.84 5.62
CA VAL A 62 -9.10 -10.61 4.74
C VAL A 62 -8.71 -9.69 3.58
N THR A 63 -8.05 -8.57 3.88
CA THR A 63 -7.66 -7.57 2.86
C THR A 63 -6.62 -8.11 1.86
N HIS A 64 -5.89 -9.19 2.20
CA HIS A 64 -4.81 -9.74 1.39
C HIS A 64 -5.07 -11.15 0.83
N ALA A 65 -6.25 -11.74 1.08
CA ALA A 65 -6.54 -13.16 0.87
C ALA A 65 -6.30 -13.67 -0.57
N ASP A 66 -6.49 -12.81 -1.58
CA ASP A 66 -6.48 -13.19 -3.00
C ASP A 66 -5.38 -12.49 -3.81
N LEU A 67 -4.40 -11.90 -3.13
CA LEU A 67 -3.32 -11.19 -3.80
C LEU A 67 -2.23 -12.16 -4.28
N PRO A 68 -1.72 -11.99 -5.51
CA PRO A 68 -0.53 -12.71 -5.96
C PRO A 68 0.66 -12.49 -5.03
N ARG A 69 1.55 -13.48 -4.93
CA ARG A 69 2.81 -13.34 -4.20
C ARG A 69 3.67 -12.22 -4.82
N GLY A 70 4.27 -11.40 -3.96
CA GLY A 70 5.06 -10.23 -4.37
C GLY A 70 4.22 -9.00 -4.71
N THR A 71 2.90 -9.06 -4.52
CA THR A 71 2.06 -7.87 -4.49
C THR A 71 2.44 -7.01 -3.28
N ARG A 72 2.35 -5.69 -3.45
CA ARG A 72 2.35 -4.74 -2.34
C ARG A 72 1.00 -4.07 -2.27
N LEU A 73 0.50 -3.84 -1.08
CA LEU A 73 -0.81 -3.23 -0.87
C LEU A 73 -0.73 -2.20 0.25
N TRP A 74 -1.36 -1.07 0.00
CA TRP A 74 -1.72 -0.06 1.00
C TRP A 74 -3.22 0.15 0.89
N ALA A 75 -3.91 -0.19 1.97
CA ALA A 75 -5.38 -0.16 2.07
C ALA A 75 -5.87 0.95 3.01
N PHE A 76 -4.95 1.73 3.60
CA PHE A 76 -5.25 2.91 4.41
C PHE A 76 -6.08 2.58 5.65
N GLY A 77 -5.67 1.53 6.35
CA GLY A 77 -6.31 1.03 7.56
C GLY A 77 -7.25 -0.16 7.33
N ALA A 78 -8.28 -0.24 8.14
CA ALA A 78 -9.27 -1.33 8.17
C ALA A 78 -10.61 -0.81 8.71
N PRO A 79 -11.71 -1.60 8.68
CA PRO A 79 -12.96 -1.21 9.33
C PRO A 79 -12.74 -0.90 10.82
N GLY A 80 -12.82 0.39 11.19
CA GLY A 80 -12.59 0.87 12.56
C GLY A 80 -11.18 1.38 12.86
N TYR A 81 -10.26 1.33 11.90
CA TYR A 81 -8.92 1.90 12.01
C TYR A 81 -8.56 2.72 10.77
N SER A 82 -8.19 3.98 10.95
CA SER A 82 -7.80 4.88 9.85
C SER A 82 -6.29 5.12 9.90
N ASP A 83 -5.62 4.96 8.77
CA ASP A 83 -4.18 5.17 8.63
C ASP A 83 -3.88 5.69 7.23
N ASP A 84 -2.88 6.55 7.08
CA ASP A 84 -2.43 6.99 5.75
C ASP A 84 -1.40 6.05 5.13
N ASP A 85 -0.98 5.03 5.86
CA ASP A 85 0.07 4.11 5.48
C ASP A 85 1.41 4.79 5.10
N GLY A 86 1.64 6.01 5.59
CA GLY A 86 2.78 6.86 5.24
C GLY A 86 2.69 7.50 3.85
N TRP A 87 1.56 7.37 3.16
CA TRP A 87 1.30 8.06 1.90
C TRP A 87 0.99 9.54 2.16
N ARG A 88 1.53 10.40 1.28
CA ARG A 88 1.40 11.86 1.42
C ARG A 88 1.21 12.53 0.07
N LEU A 89 0.54 13.68 0.07
CA LEU A 89 0.55 14.57 -1.09
C LEU A 89 1.79 15.47 -1.05
N GLU A 90 2.37 15.76 -2.20
CA GLU A 90 3.41 16.78 -2.35
C GLU A 90 2.84 18.18 -2.05
N GLU A 91 1.61 18.44 -2.51
CA GLU A 91 0.83 19.64 -2.19
C GLU A 91 -0.63 19.24 -1.90
N GLY A 92 -1.19 19.77 -0.81
CA GLY A 92 -2.55 19.46 -0.37
C GLY A 92 -2.61 18.76 0.99
N LYS A 93 -3.70 18.04 1.24
CA LYS A 93 -3.93 17.30 2.49
C LYS A 93 -4.42 15.88 2.20
N VAL A 94 -3.89 14.94 2.97
CA VAL A 94 -4.38 13.56 3.03
C VAL A 94 -5.18 13.41 4.30
N HIS A 95 -6.41 12.90 4.17
CA HIS A 95 -7.25 12.59 5.31
C HIS A 95 -7.52 11.09 5.32
N ALA A 96 -6.87 10.38 6.24
CA ALA A 96 -7.12 8.96 6.44
C ALA A 96 -8.54 8.73 6.97
N ARG A 97 -9.20 7.70 6.42
CA ARG A 97 -10.51 7.19 6.82
C ARG A 97 -10.40 5.68 6.98
N GLY A 98 -11.45 5.02 7.44
CA GLY A 98 -11.44 3.57 7.66
C GLY A 98 -11.39 2.79 6.34
N GLY A 99 -10.20 2.62 5.76
CA GLY A 99 -9.96 1.85 4.53
C GLY A 99 -9.85 2.69 3.24
N TYR A 100 -9.62 4.00 3.34
CA TYR A 100 -9.36 4.88 2.19
C TYR A 100 -8.75 6.23 2.60
N LEU A 101 -8.22 6.96 1.61
CA LEU A 101 -7.79 8.35 1.75
C LEU A 101 -8.77 9.28 1.04
N ASP A 102 -9.21 10.34 1.71
CA ASP A 102 -9.73 11.53 1.05
C ASP A 102 -8.53 12.46 0.75
N LEU A 103 -8.31 12.75 -0.53
CA LEU A 103 -7.27 13.64 -1.02
C LEU A 103 -7.89 15.02 -1.27
N GLU A 104 -7.29 16.07 -0.73
CA GLU A 104 -7.63 17.46 -1.01
C GLU A 104 -6.43 18.17 -1.62
N PHE A 105 -6.59 18.73 -2.82
CA PHE A 105 -5.51 19.35 -3.58
C PHE A 105 -6.01 20.62 -4.29
N GLY A 106 -5.15 21.64 -4.40
CA GLY A 106 -5.55 22.98 -4.83
C GLY A 106 -5.55 23.22 -6.34
N ALA A 107 -5.01 22.28 -7.12
CA ALA A 107 -4.86 22.38 -8.56
C ALA A 107 -5.47 21.15 -9.25
N ALA A 108 -5.64 21.16 -10.57
CA ALA A 108 -6.11 19.99 -11.34
C ALA A 108 -5.07 18.85 -11.41
N THR A 109 -4.13 18.78 -10.46
CA THR A 109 -3.11 17.74 -10.36
C THR A 109 -2.87 17.40 -8.90
N ALA A 110 -2.93 16.11 -8.58
CA ALA A 110 -2.53 15.58 -7.28
C ALA A 110 -1.25 14.76 -7.47
N THR A 111 -0.21 15.11 -6.72
CA THR A 111 1.04 14.35 -6.68
C THR A 111 1.12 13.58 -5.38
N LEU A 112 0.95 12.27 -5.48
CA LEU A 112 0.95 11.34 -4.35
C LEU A 112 2.30 10.65 -4.23
N LEU A 113 2.88 10.66 -3.02
CA LEU A 113 4.17 10.05 -2.69
C LEU A 113 3.95 8.83 -1.79
N SER A 114 4.58 7.71 -2.12
CA SER A 114 4.61 6.54 -1.25
C SER A 114 5.39 6.83 0.03
N PRO A 115 5.24 6.02 1.09
CA PRO A 115 6.22 5.99 2.18
C PRO A 115 7.64 5.77 1.61
N PRO A 116 8.68 6.31 2.28
CA PRO A 116 10.07 6.07 1.90
C PRO A 116 10.52 4.64 2.23
N ASP A 117 11.78 4.31 1.95
CA ASP A 117 12.46 3.05 2.31
C ASP A 117 11.77 1.78 1.80
N GLN A 118 11.03 1.88 0.70
CA GLN A 118 10.41 0.73 0.04
C GLN A 118 11.48 -0.14 -0.62
N VAL A 119 11.17 -1.43 -0.81
CA VAL A 119 12.13 -2.36 -1.47
C VAL A 119 11.68 -2.72 -2.89
N ILE A 120 11.28 -1.78 -3.73
CA ILE A 120 10.59 -2.10 -5.00
C ILE A 120 11.58 -2.65 -6.03
N ARG A 121 11.46 -3.95 -6.32
CA ARG A 121 12.31 -4.65 -7.32
C ARG A 121 11.68 -4.49 -8.70
N THR A 122 12.29 -3.65 -9.53
CA THR A 122 11.78 -3.31 -10.87
C THR A 122 11.69 -4.49 -11.83
N ALA A 123 12.47 -5.55 -11.57
CA ALA A 123 12.44 -6.81 -12.31
C ALA A 123 11.14 -7.61 -12.07
N THR A 124 10.52 -7.48 -10.90
CA THR A 124 9.36 -8.30 -10.50
C THR A 124 8.05 -7.53 -10.58
N ILE A 125 8.03 -6.20 -10.41
CA ILE A 125 6.79 -5.41 -10.44
C ILE A 125 6.44 -4.99 -11.87
N GLY A 126 5.16 -5.11 -12.24
CA GLY A 126 4.66 -4.90 -13.60
C GLY A 126 3.57 -3.84 -13.75
N SER A 127 2.77 -3.58 -12.71
CA SER A 127 1.71 -2.58 -12.76
C SER A 127 1.40 -1.98 -11.41
N VAL A 128 0.87 -0.77 -11.40
CA VAL A 128 0.19 -0.14 -10.25
C VAL A 128 -1.32 -0.30 -10.45
N VAL A 129 -2.07 -0.56 -9.38
CA VAL A 129 -3.53 -0.41 -9.36
C VAL A 129 -3.88 0.69 -8.38
N LEU A 130 -4.69 1.65 -8.82
CA LEU A 130 -5.22 2.75 -8.01
C LEU A 130 -6.72 2.58 -7.85
N GLY A 131 -7.18 2.36 -6.62
CA GLY A 131 -8.61 2.27 -6.28
C GLY A 131 -9.24 3.66 -6.19
N LEU A 132 -9.30 4.38 -7.30
CA LEU A 132 -9.89 5.72 -7.35
C LEU A 132 -11.41 5.61 -7.47
N GLN A 133 -12.13 6.19 -6.51
CA GLN A 133 -13.59 6.27 -6.47
C GLN A 133 -14.02 7.73 -6.37
N ASP A 134 -15.24 8.02 -6.81
CA ASP A 134 -15.90 9.33 -6.64
C ASP A 134 -15.06 10.56 -7.05
N SER A 135 -13.97 10.34 -7.78
CA SER A 135 -13.12 11.40 -8.30
C SER A 135 -13.76 11.97 -9.56
N GLY A 136 -13.68 13.29 -9.72
CA GLY A 136 -13.91 13.87 -11.05
C GLY A 136 -13.01 13.17 -12.10
N PRO A 137 -13.39 13.23 -13.39
CA PRO A 137 -12.67 12.52 -14.45
C PRO A 137 -11.17 12.79 -14.39
N ILE A 138 -10.39 11.71 -14.27
CA ILE A 138 -8.93 11.75 -14.29
C ILE A 138 -8.51 11.80 -15.76
N ALA A 139 -7.80 12.85 -16.15
CA ALA A 139 -7.31 13.05 -17.50
C ALA A 139 -6.09 12.18 -17.82
N ALA A 140 -5.15 12.03 -16.87
CA ALA A 140 -3.95 11.22 -17.06
C ALA A 140 -3.29 10.78 -15.75
N ILE A 141 -2.51 9.69 -15.81
CA ILE A 141 -1.65 9.23 -14.71
C ILE A 141 -0.21 9.09 -15.22
N GLN A 142 0.75 9.58 -14.44
CA GLN A 142 2.18 9.37 -14.65
C GLN A 142 2.84 8.85 -13.37
N ILE A 143 3.68 7.83 -13.49
CA ILE A 143 4.41 7.23 -12.37
C ILE A 143 5.89 7.60 -12.47
N PHE A 144 6.51 7.90 -11.34
CA PHE A 144 7.95 8.10 -11.20
C PHE A 144 8.48 7.24 -10.05
N GLY A 145 9.77 6.95 -10.08
CA GLY A 145 10.47 6.29 -8.98
C GLY A 145 11.84 6.90 -8.74
N ARG A 146 12.35 6.74 -7.52
CA ARG A 146 13.73 7.09 -7.15
C ARG A 146 14.35 5.98 -6.31
N THR A 147 15.68 5.90 -6.31
CA THR A 147 16.45 4.86 -5.60
C THR A 147 16.87 5.26 -4.19
N ASP A 148 16.90 6.55 -3.91
CA ASP A 148 17.14 7.15 -2.60
C ASP A 148 16.63 8.60 -2.59
N ASP A 149 16.76 9.28 -1.46
CA ASP A 149 16.26 10.64 -1.23
C ASP A 149 17.03 11.72 -2.02
N LEU A 150 18.28 11.45 -2.38
CA LEU A 150 19.16 12.33 -3.15
C LEU A 150 19.04 12.11 -4.67
N SER A 151 18.54 10.96 -5.08
CA SER A 151 18.38 10.58 -6.48
C SER A 151 17.22 11.34 -7.13
N PRO A 152 17.36 11.72 -8.41
CA PRO A 152 16.29 12.39 -9.13
C PRO A 152 15.10 11.44 -9.33
N TRP A 153 13.89 12.02 -9.42
CA TRP A 153 12.72 11.30 -9.87
C TRP A 153 12.88 10.87 -11.33
N VAL A 154 12.76 9.58 -11.60
CA VAL A 154 12.84 9.02 -12.96
C VAL A 154 11.45 8.53 -13.38
N ALA A 155 10.99 8.97 -14.56
CA ALA A 155 9.70 8.57 -15.10
C ALA A 155 9.65 7.07 -15.42
N ILE A 156 8.59 6.40 -14.98
CA ILE A 156 8.31 4.99 -15.25
C ILE A 156 7.24 4.93 -16.34
N GLY A 157 7.69 4.94 -17.59
CA GLY A 157 6.83 5.05 -18.77
C GLY A 157 6.38 6.48 -19.07
N ALA A 158 5.62 6.62 -20.16
CA ALA A 158 5.00 7.88 -20.56
C ALA A 158 3.64 8.09 -19.86
N PRO A 159 3.10 9.32 -19.83
CA PRO A 159 1.81 9.56 -19.20
C PRO A 159 0.71 8.75 -19.90
N ILE A 160 -0.12 8.08 -19.10
CA ILE A 160 -1.25 7.31 -19.61
C ILE A 160 -2.49 8.20 -19.53
N PRO A 161 -3.12 8.57 -20.67
CA PRO A 161 -4.36 9.32 -20.67
C PRO A 161 -5.55 8.42 -20.30
N ALA A 162 -6.63 9.04 -19.84
CA ALA A 162 -7.88 8.40 -19.43
C ALA A 162 -8.41 7.39 -20.46
N THR A 163 -8.32 7.74 -21.75
CA THR A 163 -8.76 6.92 -22.88
C THR A 163 -8.01 5.59 -23.03
N ARG A 164 -6.88 5.42 -22.33
CA ARG A 164 -6.07 4.20 -22.32
C ARG A 164 -6.01 3.53 -20.94
N PHE A 165 -6.82 3.97 -19.98
CA PHE A 165 -6.91 3.31 -18.68
C PHE A 165 -7.47 1.89 -18.83
N GLN A 166 -6.80 0.95 -18.16
CA GLN A 166 -7.30 -0.40 -18.01
C GLN A 166 -8.09 -0.44 -16.71
N HIS A 167 -9.41 -0.56 -16.81
CA HIS A 167 -10.28 -0.69 -15.65
C HIS A 167 -10.36 -2.15 -15.21
N VAL A 168 -10.13 -2.38 -13.93
CA VAL A 168 -10.32 -3.65 -13.23
C VAL A 168 -11.27 -3.42 -12.06
N ASP A 169 -11.85 -4.47 -11.50
CA ASP A 169 -12.78 -4.35 -10.36
C ASP A 169 -12.15 -3.59 -9.18
N ALA A 170 -10.83 -3.69 -9.02
CA ALA A 170 -10.07 -3.02 -7.98
C ALA A 170 -9.71 -1.54 -8.27
N GLY A 171 -10.03 -0.99 -9.45
CA GLY A 171 -9.74 0.39 -9.85
C GLY A 171 -9.07 0.53 -11.23
N VAL A 172 -8.18 1.52 -11.37
CA VAL A 172 -7.43 1.77 -12.61
C VAL A 172 -6.07 1.08 -12.53
N GLN A 173 -5.80 0.19 -13.48
CA GLN A 173 -4.51 -0.46 -13.65
C GLN A 173 -3.62 0.33 -14.62
N VAL A 174 -2.40 0.63 -14.17
CA VAL A 174 -1.38 1.39 -14.89
C VAL A 174 -0.16 0.49 -15.10
N PRO A 175 0.15 0.05 -16.33
CA PRO A 175 1.36 -0.74 -16.59
C PRO A 175 2.62 0.08 -16.33
N LEU A 176 3.64 -0.55 -15.74
CA LEU A 176 4.93 0.08 -15.44
C LEU A 176 5.98 -0.28 -16.50
N ALA A 177 6.41 0.72 -17.26
CA ALA A 177 7.52 0.60 -18.20
C ALA A 177 8.82 1.11 -17.55
N TRP A 178 9.51 0.23 -16.83
CA TRP A 178 10.74 0.58 -16.10
C TRP A 178 11.87 1.04 -17.05
N PRO A 179 12.41 2.26 -16.91
CA PRO A 179 13.51 2.76 -17.73
C PRO A 179 14.81 2.03 -17.40
N GLU A 180 15.79 2.08 -18.30
CA GLU A 180 17.10 1.42 -18.11
C GLU A 180 17.80 1.88 -16.82
N ALA A 181 17.72 3.17 -16.51
CA ALA A 181 18.25 3.75 -15.28
C ALA A 181 17.73 3.08 -14.00
N LEU A 182 16.51 2.54 -14.02
CA LEU A 182 15.89 1.82 -12.90
C LEU A 182 15.90 0.30 -13.06
N ARG A 183 16.40 -0.23 -14.20
CA ARG A 183 16.52 -1.68 -14.47
C ARG A 183 17.93 -2.22 -14.24
N ALA A 184 18.88 -1.39 -13.84
CA ALA A 184 20.22 -1.83 -13.48
C ALA A 184 20.15 -2.96 -12.43
N LYS A 185 21.05 -3.94 -12.54
CA LYS A 185 21.06 -5.10 -11.64
C LYS A 185 21.21 -4.65 -10.19
N GLY A 186 20.26 -5.03 -9.34
CA GLY A 186 20.26 -4.65 -7.92
C GLY A 186 19.66 -3.28 -7.62
N ALA A 187 19.17 -2.54 -8.62
CA ALA A 187 18.42 -1.31 -8.39
C ALA A 187 17.14 -1.61 -7.60
N ILE A 188 16.96 -0.86 -6.52
CA ILE A 188 15.78 -0.90 -5.67
C ILE A 188 15.19 0.50 -5.72
N VAL A 189 13.94 0.59 -6.14
CA VAL A 189 13.19 1.84 -6.02
C VAL A 189 12.66 1.93 -4.60
N THR A 190 13.04 2.99 -3.90
CA THR A 190 12.73 3.22 -2.49
C THR A 190 11.51 4.09 -2.28
N GLU A 191 11.06 4.78 -3.33
CA GLU A 191 9.86 5.59 -3.28
C GLU A 191 9.24 5.76 -4.67
N LEU A 192 7.92 5.81 -4.71
CA LEU A 192 7.12 6.13 -5.88
C LEU A 192 6.48 7.50 -5.75
N LYS A 193 6.36 8.17 -6.89
CA LYS A 193 5.57 9.38 -7.08
C LYS A 193 4.53 9.09 -8.14
N ILE A 194 3.26 9.35 -7.83
CA ILE A 194 2.10 9.14 -8.70
C ILE A 194 1.48 10.51 -8.95
N VAL A 195 1.61 10.99 -10.18
CA VAL A 195 1.01 12.25 -10.62
C VAL A 195 -0.31 11.93 -11.31
N MET A 196 -1.41 12.40 -10.75
CA MET A 196 -2.76 12.25 -11.28
C MET A 196 -3.22 13.62 -11.77
N ALA A 197 -3.41 13.76 -13.07
CA ALA A 197 -4.03 14.94 -13.67
C ALA A 197 -5.54 14.72 -13.74
N PHE A 198 -6.32 15.67 -13.22
CA PHE A 198 -7.77 15.67 -13.24
C PHE A 198 -8.28 16.72 -14.23
N ASP A 199 -9.54 16.60 -14.62
CA ASP A 199 -10.22 17.66 -15.37
C ASP A 199 -10.34 18.95 -14.54
N GLU A 200 -10.56 20.07 -15.23
CA GLU A 200 -10.61 21.40 -14.61
C GLU A 200 -11.71 21.48 -13.53
N GLY A 201 -11.37 22.08 -12.39
CA GLY A 201 -12.27 22.26 -11.25
C GLY A 201 -12.31 21.09 -10.25
N VAL A 202 -11.65 19.97 -10.53
CA VAL A 202 -11.49 18.88 -9.57
C VAL A 202 -10.40 19.23 -8.55
N THR A 203 -10.77 19.24 -7.27
CA THR A 203 -9.89 19.60 -6.14
C THR A 203 -9.86 18.52 -5.04
N SER A 204 -10.54 17.41 -5.26
CA SER A 204 -10.52 16.27 -4.35
C SER A 204 -10.72 14.94 -5.08
N ALA A 205 -10.25 13.87 -4.45
CA ALA A 205 -10.43 12.49 -4.92
C ALA A 205 -10.42 11.52 -3.74
N ARG A 206 -11.14 10.40 -3.86
CA ARG A 206 -11.04 9.29 -2.91
C ARG A 206 -10.16 8.19 -3.48
N LEU A 207 -9.20 7.73 -2.67
CA LEU A 207 -8.29 6.65 -3.00
C LEU A 207 -8.44 5.52 -1.98
N GLU A 208 -9.08 4.42 -2.39
CA GLU A 208 -9.32 3.25 -1.54
C GLU A 208 -8.08 2.38 -1.34
N ARG A 209 -7.20 2.32 -2.35
CA ARG A 209 -5.98 1.51 -2.29
C ARG A 209 -4.95 1.94 -3.29
N VAL A 210 -3.70 1.65 -2.97
CA VAL A 210 -2.61 1.55 -3.96
C VAL A 210 -2.05 0.14 -3.87
N ALA A 211 -1.91 -0.51 -5.03
CA ALA A 211 -1.28 -1.82 -5.10
C ALA A 211 -0.20 -1.87 -6.17
N LEU A 212 0.93 -2.50 -5.88
CA LEU A 212 1.93 -2.88 -6.87
C LEU A 212 1.78 -4.36 -7.16
N TYR A 213 1.44 -4.68 -8.40
CA TYR A 213 1.31 -6.07 -8.83
C TYR A 213 2.60 -6.58 -9.46
N PRO A 214 2.97 -7.84 -9.18
CA PRO A 214 4.05 -8.48 -9.90
C PRO A 214 3.72 -8.53 -11.41
N ARG A 215 4.76 -8.54 -12.25
CA ARG A 215 4.61 -8.83 -13.67
C ARG A 215 3.90 -10.17 -13.80
N THR A 216 2.89 -10.20 -14.64
CA THR A 216 2.24 -11.43 -15.09
C THR A 216 3.22 -12.19 -15.99
N ASN A 217 4.28 -12.77 -15.42
CA ASN A 217 5.08 -13.75 -16.11
C ASN A 217 4.34 -15.09 -16.01
N GLU A 218 4.27 -15.81 -17.12
CA GLU A 218 3.69 -17.14 -17.38
C GLU A 218 4.13 -18.25 -16.39
N ILE A 219 3.89 -18.08 -15.09
CA ILE A 219 4.13 -19.09 -14.06
C ILE A 219 2.77 -19.66 -13.61
N GLN A 220 1.97 -20.05 -14.61
CA GLN A 220 1.18 -21.28 -14.52
C GLN A 220 2.02 -22.52 -14.92
N ARG A 221 3.34 -22.37 -15.12
CA ARG A 221 4.24 -23.49 -15.39
C ARG A 221 5.40 -23.58 -14.40
N ARG A 222 5.10 -23.85 -13.14
CA ARG A 222 5.89 -24.80 -12.34
C ARG A 222 4.94 -25.49 -11.35
N GLN A 223 4.61 -26.71 -11.75
CA GLN A 223 4.23 -27.91 -10.98
C GLN A 223 3.98 -27.72 -9.49
#